data_AF-A0A1Y4BVS7-F1
#
_entry.id   AF-A0A1Y4BVS7-F1
#
_cell.length_a   1.000
_cell.length_b   1.000
_cell.length_c   1.000
_cell.angle_alpha   90.00
_cell.angle_beta   90.00
_cell.angle_gamma   90.00
#
_symmetry.space_group_name_H-M   'P 1'
#
loop_
_entity.id
_entity.type
_entity.pdbx_description
1 polymer ?
#
loop_
_entity_poly.entity_id
_entity_poly.type
_entity_poly.pdbx_seq_one_letter_code
_entity_poly.pdbx_strand_id
1 'polypeptide(L)'
;MTALYCCPSQDDGVDGVSNSIQSQRNILERYAWGHRFPNPRFYVDDGYSGGSFNRPGFQQMILDMGNGKTRTIITNLSPLQ
;
A
#
# COMPACT_ATOMS: atom_id res chain seq x y z
N MET A 1 -8.21 -10.44 -6.89
CA MET A 1 -6.85 -10.25 -6.31
C MET A 1 -6.96 -9.55 -4.96
N THR A 2 -5.89 -9.64 -4.17
CA THR A 2 -5.76 -8.91 -2.89
C THR A 2 -4.82 -7.74 -3.10
N ALA A 3 -5.28 -6.52 -2.84
CA ALA A 3 -4.45 -5.32 -2.93
C ALA A 3 -3.72 -5.10 -1.59
N LEU A 4 -2.40 -4.95 -1.64
CA LEU A 4 -1.55 -4.57 -0.53
C LEU A 4 -1.10 -3.13 -0.77
N TYR A 5 -1.59 -2.18 0.02
CA TYR A 5 -1.34 -0.76 -0.17
C TYR A 5 -0.28 -0.24 0.81
N CYS A 6 0.79 0.36 0.28
CA CYS A 6 1.86 1.00 1.04
C CYS A 6 1.88 2.51 0.73
N CYS A 7 1.82 3.34 1.78
CA CYS A 7 2.05 4.78 1.69
C CYS A 7 2.92 5.16 2.89
N PRO A 8 4.24 5.41 2.70
CA PRO A 8 5.08 5.91 3.78
C PRO A 8 4.55 7.25 4.28
N SER A 9 4.53 7.43 5.60
CA SER A 9 4.42 8.76 6.19
C SER A 9 5.69 9.54 5.88
N GLN A 10 5.56 10.81 5.56
CA GLN A 10 6.65 11.70 5.11
C GLN A 10 7.76 11.94 6.17
N ASP A 11 7.69 11.27 7.32
CA ASP A 11 8.57 11.46 8.47
C ASP A 11 9.91 10.70 8.36
N ASP A 12 10.01 9.74 7.44
CA ASP A 12 11.28 9.05 7.16
C ASP A 12 12.10 9.89 6.16
N GLY A 13 12.73 10.93 6.69
CA GLY A 13 13.57 11.86 5.93
C GLY A 13 14.67 11.18 5.12
N VAL A 14 14.86 11.73 3.91
CA VAL A 14 16.08 11.79 3.09
C VAL A 14 16.76 10.44 2.75
N ASP A 15 16.82 10.17 1.44
CA ASP A 15 17.62 9.16 0.72
C ASP A 15 17.00 7.77 0.44
N GLY A 16 16.70 7.55 -0.85
CA GLY A 16 16.36 6.23 -1.40
C GLY A 16 14.97 5.73 -0.99
N VAL A 17 14.51 4.64 -1.61
CA VAL A 17 13.23 3.99 -1.24
C VAL A 17 13.21 3.88 0.28
N SER A 18 12.31 4.61 0.92
CA SER A 18 12.30 4.78 2.37
C SER A 18 12.27 3.39 3.03
N ASN A 19 13.11 3.17 4.05
CA ASN A 19 13.19 1.90 4.77
C ASN A 19 11.82 1.42 5.28
N SER A 20 10.87 2.34 5.45
CA SER A 20 9.48 2.06 5.77
C SER A 20 8.69 1.37 4.66
N ILE A 21 8.96 1.59 3.37
CA ILE A 21 8.25 0.88 2.29
C ILE A 21 8.59 -0.62 2.32
N GLN A 22 9.86 -0.99 2.39
CA GLN A 22 10.24 -2.41 2.48
C GLN A 22 9.66 -3.05 3.75
N SER A 23 9.70 -2.34 4.87
CA SER A 23 9.12 -2.80 6.13
C SER A 23 7.60 -3.01 6.02
N GLN A 24 6.87 -2.06 5.43
CA GLN A 24 5.42 -2.18 5.19
C GLN A 24 5.12 -3.35 4.24
N ARG A 25 5.88 -3.51 3.16
CA ARG A 25 5.70 -4.62 2.22
C ARG A 25 5.84 -5.96 2.92
N ASN A 26 6.88 -6.12 3.75
CA ASN A 26 7.10 -7.34 4.52
C ASN A 26 5.95 -7.63 5.49
N ILE A 27 5.43 -6.61 6.18
CA ILE A 27 4.29 -6.78 7.12
C ILE A 27 3.03 -7.20 6.36
N LEU A 28 2.69 -6.48 5.28
CA LEU A 28 1.49 -6.75 4.50
C LEU A 28 1.55 -8.11 3.80
N GLU A 29 2.72 -8.50 3.28
CA GLU A 29 2.94 -9.80 2.66
C GLU A 29 2.78 -10.94 3.66
N ARG A 30 3.44 -10.84 4.82
CA ARG A 30 3.32 -11.84 5.89
C ARG A 30 1.88 -12.00 6.34
N TYR A 31 1.15 -10.89 6.50
CA TYR A 31 -0.27 -10.92 6.84
C TYR A 31 -1.10 -11.58 5.73
N ALA A 32 -0.90 -11.19 4.48
CA ALA A 32 -1.62 -11.75 3.34
C ALA A 32 -1.41 -13.27 3.23
N TRP A 33 -0.17 -13.73 3.35
CA TRP A 33 0.18 -15.16 3.30
C TRP A 33 -0.31 -15.93 4.51
N GLY A 34 -0.12 -15.41 5.73
CA GLY A 34 -0.57 -16.05 6.97
C GLY A 34 -2.08 -16.28 7.00
N HIS A 35 -2.85 -15.40 6.36
CA HIS A 35 -4.31 -15.50 6.25
C HIS A 35 -4.79 -16.07 4.91
N ARG A 36 -3.90 -16.61 4.07
CA ARG A 36 -4.21 -17.27 2.78
C ARG A 36 -4.99 -16.38 1.80
N PHE A 37 -4.72 -15.07 1.79
CA PHE A 37 -5.29 -14.17 0.80
C PHE A 37 -4.69 -14.45 -0.59
N PRO A 38 -5.53 -14.74 -1.61
CA PRO A 38 -5.03 -15.13 -2.92
C PRO A 38 -4.57 -13.94 -3.75
N ASN A 39 -3.54 -14.17 -4.58
CA ASN A 39 -3.00 -13.23 -5.57
C ASN A 39 -2.73 -11.82 -4.97
N PRO A 40 -1.83 -11.69 -3.98
CA PRO A 40 -1.44 -10.39 -3.44
C PRO A 40 -0.73 -9.54 -4.49
N ARG A 41 -1.08 -8.25 -4.58
CA ARG A 41 -0.45 -7.27 -5.46
C ARG A 41 -0.19 -5.98 -4.70
N PHE A 42 1.03 -5.46 -4.83
CA PHE A 42 1.41 -4.21 -4.19
C PHE A 42 0.99 -2.98 -5.00
N TYR A 43 0.52 -1.97 -4.28
CA TYR A 43 0.31 -0.60 -4.73
C TYR A 43 1.11 0.30 -3.78
N VAL A 44 2.01 1.11 -4.32
CA VAL A 44 2.98 1.87 -3.52
C VAL A 44 2.96 3.32 -3.95
N ASP A 45 2.85 4.23 -2.99
CA ASP A 45 2.90 5.66 -3.19
C ASP A 45 4.09 6.27 -2.42
N ASP A 46 5.29 6.11 -2.97
CA ASP A 46 6.51 6.68 -2.38
C ASP A 46 6.58 8.20 -2.61
N GLY A 47 6.86 8.97 -1.55
CA GLY A 47 6.93 10.44 -1.61
C GLY A 47 5.59 11.18 -1.69
N TYR A 48 4.45 10.51 -1.46
CA TYR A 48 3.13 11.14 -1.42
C TYR A 48 2.61 11.30 0.00
N SER A 49 2.02 12.46 0.31
CA SER A 49 1.31 12.68 1.57
C SER A 49 0.04 11.83 1.67
N GLY A 50 -0.21 11.28 2.86
CA GLY A 50 -1.39 10.48 3.18
C GLY A 50 -2.74 11.22 3.03
N GLY A 51 -2.72 12.56 3.08
CA GLY A 51 -3.90 13.42 2.93
C GLY A 51 -4.33 13.68 1.48
N SER A 52 -3.54 13.27 0.49
CA SER A 52 -3.89 13.45 -0.94
C SER A 52 -4.61 12.22 -1.49
N PHE A 53 -5.63 12.42 -2.33
CA PHE A 53 -6.20 11.35 -3.16
C PHE A 53 -5.53 11.26 -4.54
N ASN A 54 -4.69 12.24 -4.89
CA ASN A 54 -3.91 12.24 -6.14
C ASN A 54 -2.59 11.50 -5.95
N ARG A 55 -2.70 10.18 -5.72
CA ARG A 55 -1.56 9.29 -5.56
C ARG A 55 -1.65 8.15 -6.58
N PRO A 56 -0.61 7.88 -7.39
CA PRO A 56 -0.70 6.98 -8.54
C PRO A 56 -1.00 5.53 -8.16
N GLY A 57 -0.38 5.00 -7.10
CA GLY A 57 -0.64 3.68 -6.54
C GLY A 57 -2.07 3.56 -6.03
N PHE A 58 -2.54 4.57 -5.29
CA PHE A 58 -3.93 4.65 -4.84
C PHE A 58 -4.92 4.68 -6.01
N GLN A 59 -4.71 5.52 -7.02
CA GLN A 59 -5.57 5.61 -8.20
C GLN A 59 -5.60 4.31 -8.98
N GLN A 60 -4.45 3.66 -9.19
CA GLN A 60 -4.38 2.37 -9.86
C GLN A 60 -5.12 1.26 -9.08
N MET A 61 -5.05 1.28 -7.75
CA MET A 61 -5.82 0.37 -6.89
C MET A 61 -7.32 0.59 -7.05
N ILE A 62 -7.77 1.84 -7.03
CA ILE A 62 -9.18 2.21 -7.23
C ILE A 62 -9.67 1.82 -8.62
N LEU A 63 -8.86 2.00 -9.68
CA LEU A 63 -9.19 1.56 -11.03
C LEU A 63 -9.34 0.03 -11.12
N ASP A 64 -8.43 -0.73 -10.51
CA ASP A 64 -8.51 -2.19 -10.50
C ASP A 64 -9.69 -2.69 -9.65
N MET A 65 -10.08 -1.95 -8.61
CA MET A 65 -11.32 -2.18 -7.86
C MET A 65 -12.56 -1.91 -8.73
N GLY A 66 -12.61 -0.77 -9.44
CA GLY A 66 -13.71 -0.42 -10.35
C GLY A 66 -13.88 -1.42 -11.50
N ASN A 67 -12.80 -2.05 -11.93
CA ASN A 67 -12.81 -3.14 -12.92
C ASN A 67 -13.16 -4.52 -12.34
N GLY A 68 -13.53 -4.61 -11.05
CA GLY A 68 -13.89 -5.87 -10.38
C GLY A 68 -12.72 -6.82 -10.14
N LYS A 69 -11.47 -6.37 -10.31
CA LYS A 69 -10.29 -7.22 -10.15
C LYS A 69 -9.87 -7.37 -8.68
N THR A 70 -10.12 -6.35 -7.86
CA THR A 70 -9.76 -6.33 -6.43
C THR A 70 -10.94 -6.72 -5.56
N ARG A 71 -10.76 -7.71 -4.67
CA ARG A 71 -11.80 -8.17 -3.73
C ARG A 71 -11.50 -7.79 -2.28
N THR A 72 -10.23 -7.60 -1.96
CA THR A 72 -9.75 -7.35 -0.60
C THR A 72 -8.61 -6.34 -0.67
N ILE A 73 -8.62 -5.35 0.22
CA ILE A 73 -7.56 -4.37 0.40
C ILE A 73 -6.99 -4.55 1.80
N ILE A 74 -5.66 -4.61 1.89
CA ILE A 74 -4.92 -4.68 3.15
C ILE A 74 -3.95 -3.50 3.14
N THR A 75 -4.01 -2.66 4.17
CA THR A 75 -3.14 -1.50 4.35
C THR A 75 -2.71 -1.44 5.80
N ASN A 76 -1.56 -0.82 6.06
CA ASN A 76 -1.23 -0.38 7.40
C ASN A 76 -1.78 1.04 7.59
N LEU A 77 -2.50 1.28 8.69
CA LEU A 77 -2.91 2.62 9.09
C LEU A 77 -1.84 3.16 10.02
N SER A 78 -0.89 3.93 9.48
CA SER A 78 -0.24 4.93 10.32
C SER A 78 -1.33 5.94 10.72
N PRO A 79 -1.43 6.36 12.01
CA PRO A 79 -2.36 7.40 12.39
C PRO A 79 -2.23 8.58 11.42
N LEU A 80 -3.35 9.03 10.84
CA LEU A 80 -3.40 10.28 10.09
C LEU A 80 -2.97 11.39 11.06
N GLN A 81 -1.72 11.83 10.97
CA GLN A 81 -1.28 13.10 11.53
C GLN A 81 -1.42 14.19 10.48
#